data_AF-A0A7Z8JZ98-F1
#
_entry.id   AF-A0A7Z8JZ98-F1
#
_cell.length_a   1.000
_cell.length_b   1.000
_cell.length_c   1.000
_cell.angle_alpha   90.00
_cell.angle_beta   90.00
_cell.angle_gamma   90.00
#
_symmetry.space_group_name_H-M   'P 1'
#
loop_
_entity.id
_entity.type
_entity.pdbx_description
1 polymer ?
#
loop_
_entity_poly.entity_id
_entity_poly.type
_entity_poly.pdbx_seq_one_letter_code
_entity_poly.pdbx_strand_id
1 'polypeptide(L)'
;MDRTPLTSTPPRTPERRLLGVLSLGAAAVLLLSACGGAVADALGRQPDPRATTFATGADAKAGAALPEWAPDGATDVRVKQRPGGSERIVTMRARLEDLPDDCVPVSAERPLAPHPADGGDPGDFRSVSTLAADWWPAEAEQDATVMCGAWWVGERDGVLYAFTPERRTVPVG
;
A
#
# COMPACT_ATOMS: atom_id res chain seq x y z
N MET A 1 2.90 -5.76 78.38
CA MET A 1 2.66 -6.43 77.09
C MET A 1 1.15 -6.35 76.88
N ASP A 2 0.72 -5.20 76.35
CA ASP A 2 0.12 -5.07 74.99
C ASP A 2 -1.29 -5.71 74.93
N ARG A 3 -2.42 -5.03 74.70
CA ARG A 3 -2.76 -3.66 74.26
C ARG A 3 -4.16 -3.30 74.82
N THR A 4 -4.37 -2.03 75.14
CA THR A 4 -5.60 -1.25 75.41
C THR A 4 -6.61 -1.28 74.23
N PRO A 5 -7.87 -0.76 74.30
CA PRO A 5 -8.61 -0.14 75.41
C PRO A 5 -10.14 -0.49 75.52
N LEU A 6 -10.74 0.19 76.50
CA LEU A 6 -12.12 0.30 76.94
C LEU A 6 -13.12 1.01 75.99
N THR A 7 -14.40 0.63 76.16
CA THR A 7 -15.63 1.45 76.18
C THR A 7 -16.16 2.09 74.89
N SER A 8 -17.42 1.75 74.54
CA SER A 8 -18.60 2.65 74.62
C SER A 8 -19.72 2.18 73.69
N THR A 9 -20.92 1.93 74.23
CA THR A 9 -22.20 1.85 73.48
C THR A 9 -22.95 3.16 73.73
N PRO A 10 -23.51 3.88 72.72
CA PRO A 10 -24.92 3.71 72.32
C PRO A 10 -25.21 4.21 70.86
N PRO A 11 -26.46 4.55 70.47
CA PRO A 11 -27.63 3.69 70.28
C PRO A 11 -28.23 3.80 68.85
N ARG A 12 -29.15 2.88 68.55
CA ARG A 12 -30.37 3.02 67.70
C ARG A 12 -30.23 3.65 66.29
N THR A 13 -30.58 2.82 65.31
CA THR A 13 -31.16 3.24 64.03
C THR A 13 -32.28 4.26 64.21
N PRO A 14 -32.34 5.24 63.29
CA PRO A 14 -33.50 5.28 62.42
C PRO A 14 -33.15 5.57 60.96
N GLU A 15 -33.95 4.97 60.08
CA GLU A 15 -33.98 5.22 58.65
C GLU A 15 -33.93 6.71 58.31
N ARG A 16 -33.14 7.07 57.28
CA ARG A 16 -33.44 8.24 56.44
C ARG A 16 -32.68 8.16 55.12
N ARG A 17 -33.49 7.95 54.07
CA ARG A 17 -33.46 8.62 52.76
C ARG A 17 -32.09 8.74 52.08
N LEU A 18 -31.91 7.85 51.10
CA LEU A 18 -31.34 8.10 49.77
C LEU A 18 -30.91 9.54 49.52
N LEU A 19 -29.61 9.77 49.37
CA LEU A 19 -29.05 10.83 48.53
C LEU A 19 -27.53 10.57 48.31
N GLY A 20 -27.18 10.36 47.04
CA GLY A 20 -25.98 10.92 46.43
C GLY A 20 -24.63 10.27 46.72
N VAL A 21 -24.14 9.46 45.77
CA VAL A 21 -22.71 9.45 45.42
C VAL A 21 -22.61 9.60 43.90
N LEU A 22 -22.16 10.79 43.47
CA LEU A 22 -21.68 11.04 42.12
C LEU A 22 -20.36 10.27 41.93
N SER A 23 -20.43 9.16 41.19
CA SER A 23 -19.23 8.48 40.67
C SER A 23 -18.97 8.98 39.25
N LEU A 24 -18.31 10.13 39.10
CA LEU A 24 -17.71 10.52 37.82
C LEU A 24 -16.44 9.69 37.63
N GLY A 25 -16.62 8.50 37.06
CA GLY A 25 -15.55 7.58 36.70
C GLY A 25 -15.78 7.04 35.30
N ALA A 26 -15.56 7.87 34.28
CA ALA A 26 -15.46 7.42 32.90
C ALA A 26 -14.02 7.64 32.42
N ALA A 27 -13.11 6.77 32.86
CA ALA A 27 -11.84 6.59 32.17
C ALA A 27 -12.13 5.82 30.87
N ALA A 28 -12.51 6.55 29.82
CA ALA A 28 -12.62 5.99 28.48
C ALA A 28 -11.20 5.70 27.96
N VAL A 29 -10.72 4.48 28.19
CA VAL A 29 -9.54 3.96 27.50
C VAL A 29 -9.93 3.76 26.04
N LEU A 30 -9.63 4.74 25.19
CA LEU A 30 -9.82 4.63 23.75
C LEU A 30 -8.77 3.67 23.20
N LEU A 31 -9.10 2.37 23.18
CA LEU A 31 -8.41 1.38 22.37
C LEU A 31 -8.78 1.61 20.89
N LEU A 32 -8.21 2.67 20.30
CA LEU A 32 -8.32 2.96 18.87
C LEU A 32 -7.26 2.17 18.10
N SER A 33 -7.48 0.87 17.98
CA SER A 33 -6.66 0.03 17.10
C SER A 33 -7.58 -0.87 16.28
N ALA A 34 -8.19 -0.32 15.23
CA ALA A 34 -8.55 -1.06 14.00
C ALA A 34 -9.38 -0.28 12.95
N CYS A 35 -10.07 0.82 13.28
CA CYS A 35 -11.04 1.45 12.36
C CYS A 35 -10.53 2.69 11.60
N GLY A 36 -9.26 2.71 11.19
CA GLY A 36 -8.65 3.90 10.55
C GLY A 36 -9.11 4.18 9.11
N GLY A 37 -9.66 3.20 8.40
CA GLY A 37 -9.97 3.33 6.97
C GLY A 37 -11.12 4.31 6.67
N ALA A 38 -12.25 4.17 7.36
CA ALA A 38 -13.43 5.00 7.11
C ALA A 38 -13.23 6.49 7.44
N VAL A 39 -12.37 6.81 8.40
CA VAL A 39 -12.05 8.19 8.78
C VAL A 39 -11.06 8.82 7.79
N ALA A 40 -10.12 8.03 7.25
CA ALA A 40 -9.20 8.49 6.20
C ALA A 40 -9.93 8.82 4.89
N ASP A 41 -10.88 7.97 4.48
CA ASP A 41 -11.73 8.23 3.30
C ASP A 41 -12.58 9.49 3.48
N ALA A 42 -13.18 9.68 4.67
CA ALA A 42 -13.97 10.89 4.99
C ALA A 42 -13.15 12.19 5.01
N LEU A 43 -11.83 12.09 5.23
CA LEU A 43 -10.89 13.21 5.19
C LEU A 43 -10.24 13.40 3.81
N GLY A 44 -10.65 12.63 2.79
CA GLY A 44 -10.06 12.65 1.46
C GLY A 44 -8.60 12.19 1.42
N ARG A 45 -8.14 11.47 2.46
CA ARG A 45 -6.77 10.97 2.54
C ARG A 45 -6.68 9.66 1.77
N GLN A 46 -6.04 9.70 0.61
CA GLN A 46 -5.74 8.49 -0.16
C GLN A 46 -4.96 7.49 0.71
N PRO A 47 -5.27 6.18 0.62
CA PRO A 47 -4.52 5.16 1.31
C PRO A 47 -3.03 5.19 0.92
N ASP A 48 -2.14 4.95 1.88
CA ASP A 48 -0.71 4.91 1.61
C ASP A 48 -0.37 3.78 0.62
N PRO A 49 0.60 3.98 -0.30
CA PRO A 49 1.09 2.95 -1.20
C PRO A 49 1.56 1.69 -0.46
N ARG A 50 1.17 0.52 -0.94
CA ARG A 50 1.53 -0.78 -0.35
C ARG A 50 2.83 -1.28 -0.97
N ALA A 51 3.78 -1.68 -0.14
CA ALA A 51 5.02 -2.34 -0.56
C ALA A 51 4.99 -3.83 -0.14
N THR A 52 5.44 -4.72 -1.02
CA THR A 52 5.49 -6.16 -0.77
C THR A 52 6.70 -6.77 -1.46
N THR A 53 7.26 -7.81 -0.86
CA THR A 53 8.41 -8.55 -1.41
C THR A 53 8.03 -10.01 -1.54
N PHE A 54 8.49 -10.65 -2.61
CA PHE A 54 8.30 -12.07 -2.88
C PHE A 54 9.65 -12.71 -3.18
N ALA A 55 9.78 -14.00 -2.83
CA ALA A 55 10.99 -14.76 -3.13
C ALA A 55 11.14 -15.00 -4.64
N THR A 56 10.02 -15.33 -5.30
CA THR A 56 9.99 -15.65 -6.73
C THR A 56 8.93 -14.87 -7.52
N GLY A 57 9.07 -14.84 -8.84
CA GLY A 57 8.05 -14.35 -9.76
C GLY A 57 6.76 -15.16 -9.66
N ALA A 58 6.86 -16.49 -9.54
CA ALA A 58 5.71 -17.37 -9.35
C ALA A 58 4.90 -17.03 -8.08
N ASP A 59 5.58 -16.78 -6.95
CA ASP A 59 4.93 -16.37 -5.70
C ASP A 59 4.20 -15.02 -5.87
N ALA A 60 4.83 -14.08 -6.58
CA ALA A 60 4.25 -12.77 -6.83
C ALA A 60 3.03 -12.83 -7.76
N LYS A 61 3.03 -13.72 -8.76
CA LYS A 61 1.86 -14.01 -9.61
C LYS A 61 0.74 -14.67 -8.83
N ALA A 62 1.04 -15.66 -8.00
CA ALA A 62 0.05 -16.31 -7.14
C ALA A 62 -0.63 -15.31 -6.17
N GLY A 63 0.11 -14.28 -5.74
CA GLY A 63 -0.42 -13.14 -4.97
C GLY A 63 -1.05 -12.02 -5.81
N ALA A 64 -1.23 -12.20 -7.13
CA ALA A 64 -1.73 -11.22 -8.09
C ALA A 64 -0.95 -9.88 -8.11
N ALA A 65 0.31 -9.88 -7.65
CA ALA A 65 1.18 -8.71 -7.61
C ALA A 65 1.92 -8.48 -8.93
N LEU A 66 2.15 -9.54 -9.71
CA LEU A 66 2.73 -9.48 -11.05
C LEU A 66 1.77 -10.04 -12.12
N PRO A 67 1.82 -9.52 -13.35
CA PRO A 67 1.12 -10.07 -14.51
C PRO A 67 1.86 -11.28 -15.10
N GLU A 68 1.23 -11.94 -16.07
CA GLU A 68 1.74 -13.17 -16.70
C GLU A 68 3.08 -13.00 -17.43
N TRP A 69 3.38 -11.82 -17.99
CA TRP A 69 4.65 -11.60 -18.71
C TRP A 69 5.88 -11.78 -17.81
N ALA A 70 5.75 -11.59 -16.50
CA ALA A 70 6.87 -11.67 -15.59
C ALA A 70 7.43 -13.10 -15.53
N PRO A 71 8.75 -13.32 -15.55
CA PRO A 71 9.29 -14.66 -15.47
C PRO A 71 8.99 -15.32 -14.11
N ASP A 72 8.51 -16.56 -14.11
CA ASP A 72 8.23 -17.31 -12.87
C ASP A 72 9.49 -17.48 -12.02
N GLY A 73 10.63 -17.68 -12.68
CA GLY A 73 11.95 -17.85 -12.07
C GLY A 73 12.64 -16.56 -11.61
N ALA A 74 12.01 -15.39 -11.79
CA ALA A 74 12.55 -14.14 -11.28
C ALA A 74 12.72 -14.21 -9.75
N THR A 75 13.69 -13.50 -9.19
CA THR A 75 13.96 -13.51 -7.73
C THR A 75 14.05 -12.10 -7.13
N ASP A 76 14.01 -11.97 -5.80
CA ASP A 76 14.03 -10.67 -5.08
C ASP A 76 13.00 -9.69 -5.68
N VAL A 77 11.77 -10.18 -5.84
CA VAL A 77 10.69 -9.41 -6.45
C VAL A 77 10.19 -8.40 -5.41
N ARG A 78 10.23 -7.12 -5.75
CA ARG A 78 9.70 -6.03 -4.91
C ARG A 78 8.65 -5.30 -5.71
N VAL A 79 7.51 -5.05 -5.08
CA VAL A 79 6.37 -4.38 -5.68
C VAL A 79 5.96 -3.24 -4.77
N LYS A 80 5.77 -2.04 -5.32
CA LYS A 80 5.05 -0.96 -4.65
C LYS A 80 3.91 -0.51 -5.54
N GLN A 81 2.71 -0.41 -4.98
CA GLN A 81 1.50 -0.07 -5.72
C GLN A 81 0.61 0.92 -4.98
N ARG A 82 -0.12 1.74 -5.75
CA ARG A 82 -1.20 2.56 -5.20
C ARG A 82 -2.46 1.72 -4.97
N PRO A 83 -3.07 1.75 -3.78
CA PRO A 83 -4.35 1.09 -3.55
C PRO A 83 -5.45 1.69 -4.43
N GLY A 84 -6.15 0.84 -5.18
CA GLY A 84 -7.23 1.25 -6.08
C GLY A 84 -6.79 1.97 -7.36
N GLY A 85 -5.47 2.17 -7.53
CA GLY A 85 -4.88 2.80 -8.71
C GLY A 85 -4.26 1.80 -9.67
N SER A 86 -3.85 2.30 -10.83
CA SER A 86 -3.08 1.51 -11.82
C SER A 86 -1.56 1.62 -11.61
N GLU A 87 -1.11 2.58 -10.80
CA GLU A 87 0.31 2.85 -10.61
C GLU A 87 1.02 1.74 -9.85
N ARG A 88 2.05 1.18 -10.45
CA ARG A 88 2.92 0.18 -9.83
C ARG A 88 4.35 0.35 -10.29
N ILE A 89 5.29 0.23 -9.36
CA ILE A 89 6.72 0.08 -9.61
C ILE A 89 7.18 -1.29 -9.10
N VAL A 90 8.05 -1.94 -9.86
CA VAL A 90 8.52 -3.30 -9.59
C VAL A 90 10.01 -3.42 -9.88
N THR A 91 10.73 -4.10 -9.00
CA THR A 91 12.05 -4.63 -9.32
C THR A 91 12.06 -6.15 -9.19
N MET A 92 12.81 -6.83 -10.04
CA MET A 92 13.07 -8.26 -9.90
C MET A 92 14.42 -8.62 -10.53
N ARG A 93 15.13 -9.58 -9.95
CA ARG A 93 16.29 -10.20 -10.60
C ARG A 93 15.81 -11.16 -11.68
N ALA A 94 15.96 -10.74 -12.92
CA ALA A 94 15.69 -11.43 -14.17
C ALA A 94 16.34 -10.62 -15.29
N ARG A 95 16.37 -11.14 -16.52
CA ARG A 95 16.92 -10.43 -17.68
C ARG A 95 15.86 -10.16 -18.75
N LEU A 96 16.09 -9.17 -19.60
CA LEU A 96 15.20 -8.86 -20.73
C LEU A 96 15.05 -10.05 -21.67
N GLU A 97 16.10 -10.87 -21.81
CA GLU A 97 16.07 -12.10 -22.61
C GLU A 97 15.17 -13.20 -22.03
N ASP A 98 14.78 -13.10 -20.74
CA ASP A 98 13.85 -14.02 -20.11
C ASP A 98 12.38 -13.60 -20.34
N LEU A 99 12.14 -12.43 -20.95
CA LEU A 99 10.81 -11.92 -21.22
C LEU A 99 10.18 -12.62 -22.44
N PRO A 100 8.84 -12.78 -22.46
CA PRO A 100 8.15 -13.35 -23.60
C PRO A 100 8.26 -12.47 -24.85
N ASP A 101 8.14 -13.10 -26.03
CA ASP A 101 8.25 -12.44 -27.33
C ASP A 101 7.17 -11.38 -27.61
N ASP A 102 6.09 -11.36 -26.82
CA ASP A 102 5.03 -10.36 -26.91
C ASP A 102 5.36 -9.04 -26.20
N CYS A 103 6.46 -8.98 -25.45
CA CYS A 103 7.07 -7.75 -24.99
C CYS A 103 7.73 -7.02 -26.18
N VAL A 104 7.17 -5.88 -26.56
CA VAL A 104 7.55 -5.17 -27.78
C VAL A 104 8.70 -4.19 -27.52
N PRO A 105 9.81 -4.23 -28.29
CA PRO A 105 10.87 -3.23 -28.15
C PRO A 105 10.40 -1.81 -28.44
N VAL A 106 10.88 -0.87 -27.61
CA VAL A 106 10.73 0.57 -27.82
C VAL A 106 11.61 1.00 -29.00
N SER A 107 11.04 1.80 -29.90
CA SER A 107 11.74 2.36 -31.07
C SER A 107 11.22 3.74 -31.42
N ALA A 108 11.79 4.38 -32.44
CA ALA A 108 11.27 5.66 -32.94
C ALA A 108 9.83 5.55 -33.46
N GLU A 109 9.47 4.40 -34.04
CA GLU A 109 8.14 4.10 -34.56
C GLU A 109 7.16 3.67 -33.46
N ARG A 110 7.68 3.17 -32.34
CA ARG A 110 6.92 2.73 -31.17
C ARG A 110 7.58 3.28 -29.91
N PRO A 111 7.45 4.60 -29.66
CA PRO A 111 8.05 5.22 -28.50
C PRO A 111 7.36 4.71 -27.22
N LEU A 112 8.06 4.91 -26.12
CA LEU A 112 7.54 4.65 -24.79
C LEU A 112 6.28 5.50 -24.55
N ALA A 113 5.15 4.85 -24.26
CA ALA A 113 3.87 5.54 -24.08
C ALA A 113 2.92 4.74 -23.16
N PRO A 114 2.00 5.41 -22.43
CA PRO A 114 0.99 4.72 -21.64
C PRO A 114 0.05 3.91 -22.54
N HIS A 115 -0.25 2.66 -22.14
CA HIS A 115 -1.19 1.79 -22.84
C HIS A 115 -2.38 1.49 -21.92
N PRO A 116 -3.36 2.40 -21.82
CA PRO A 116 -4.52 2.23 -20.96
C PRO A 116 -5.33 1.00 -21.33
N ALA A 117 -5.63 0.16 -20.33
CA ALA A 117 -6.44 -1.05 -20.54
C ALA A 117 -7.90 -0.74 -20.95
N ASP A 118 -8.40 0.44 -20.61
CA ASP A 118 -9.76 0.92 -20.92
C ASP A 118 -9.84 1.69 -22.25
N GLY A 119 -8.73 1.83 -22.99
CA GLY A 119 -8.69 2.56 -24.26
C GLY A 119 -8.77 4.08 -24.13
N GLY A 120 -8.49 4.64 -22.95
CA GLY A 120 -8.38 6.09 -22.74
C GLY A 120 -7.26 6.77 -23.53
N ASP A 121 -7.19 8.10 -23.49
CA ASP A 121 -6.11 8.87 -24.11
C ASP A 121 -4.79 8.66 -23.34
N PRO A 122 -3.70 8.16 -23.97
CA PRO A 122 -2.39 8.09 -23.32
C PRO A 122 -1.90 9.42 -22.74
N GLY A 123 -2.34 10.54 -23.32
CA GLY A 123 -2.07 11.90 -22.84
C GLY A 123 -2.65 12.20 -21.46
N ASP A 124 -3.65 11.44 -20.99
CA ASP A 124 -4.21 11.57 -19.64
C ASP A 124 -3.33 10.94 -18.56
N PHE A 125 -2.31 10.17 -18.93
CA PHE A 125 -1.48 9.41 -18.02
C PHE A 125 -0.18 10.15 -17.67
N ARG A 126 0.34 9.86 -16.49
CA ARG A 126 1.67 10.30 -16.07
C ARG A 126 2.71 9.42 -16.75
N SER A 127 3.83 9.99 -17.17
CA SER A 127 4.97 9.24 -17.73
C SER A 127 6.10 9.05 -16.73
N VAL A 128 5.89 9.51 -15.48
CA VAL A 128 6.87 9.48 -14.39
C VAL A 128 6.18 8.92 -13.16
N SER A 129 6.89 8.06 -12.42
CA SER A 129 6.37 7.48 -11.18
C SER A 129 6.17 8.57 -10.11
N THR A 130 5.01 8.55 -9.47
CA THR A 130 4.73 9.27 -8.22
C THR A 130 4.99 8.42 -6.99
N LEU A 131 5.24 7.11 -7.16
CA LEU A 131 5.71 6.21 -6.12
C LEU A 131 7.22 6.39 -5.93
N ALA A 132 7.64 6.49 -4.68
CA ALA A 132 9.06 6.50 -4.29
C ALA A 132 9.40 5.28 -3.43
N ALA A 133 10.59 4.70 -3.61
CA ALA A 133 11.14 3.66 -2.77
C ALA A 133 12.67 3.69 -2.82
N ASP A 134 13.36 3.28 -1.76
CA ASP A 134 14.84 3.31 -1.69
C ASP A 134 15.50 2.41 -2.76
N TRP A 135 14.75 1.44 -3.28
CA TRP A 135 15.17 0.52 -4.33
C TRP A 135 14.73 0.94 -5.73
N TRP A 136 14.01 2.06 -5.87
CA TRP A 136 13.58 2.61 -7.15
C TRP A 136 14.39 3.87 -7.46
N PRO A 137 15.33 3.81 -8.41
CA PRO A 137 16.08 4.98 -8.84
C PRO A 137 15.14 6.06 -9.37
N ALA A 138 15.56 7.33 -9.23
CA ALA A 138 14.87 8.42 -9.89
C ALA A 138 14.80 8.15 -11.41
N GLU A 139 13.62 8.36 -12.00
CA GLU A 139 13.35 8.25 -13.44
C GLU A 139 13.64 6.87 -14.05
N ALA A 140 13.66 5.79 -13.26
CA ALA A 140 13.92 4.44 -13.76
C ALA A 140 12.95 3.99 -14.88
N GLU A 141 11.74 4.54 -14.90
CA GLU A 141 10.78 4.32 -15.99
C GLU A 141 11.26 4.80 -17.37
N GLN A 142 12.17 5.78 -17.44
CA GLN A 142 12.71 6.31 -18.71
C GLN A 142 13.76 5.39 -19.34
N ASP A 143 14.30 4.45 -18.56
CA ASP A 143 15.24 3.44 -19.06
C ASP A 143 14.55 2.22 -19.67
N ALA A 144 13.22 2.22 -19.73
CA ALA A 144 12.46 1.14 -20.33
C ALA A 144 12.79 0.99 -21.83
N THR A 145 13.18 -0.22 -22.21
CA THR A 145 13.53 -0.58 -23.59
C THR A 145 12.50 -1.51 -24.22
N VAL A 146 11.57 -2.06 -23.43
CA VAL A 146 10.47 -2.89 -23.93
C VAL A 146 9.14 -2.54 -23.25
N MET A 147 8.05 -2.80 -23.95
CA MET A 147 6.67 -2.65 -23.51
C MET A 147 6.02 -4.03 -23.38
N CYS A 148 5.68 -4.46 -22.16
CA CYS A 148 4.97 -5.70 -21.89
C CYS A 148 3.50 -5.40 -21.55
N GLY A 149 2.67 -5.21 -22.58
CA GLY A 149 1.31 -4.67 -22.41
C GLY A 149 1.34 -3.23 -21.89
N ALA A 150 0.75 -2.98 -20.72
CA ALA A 150 0.78 -1.66 -20.07
C ALA A 150 2.11 -1.36 -19.35
N TRP A 151 3.01 -2.34 -19.27
CA TRP A 151 4.23 -2.26 -18.47
C TRP A 151 5.42 -1.76 -19.27
N TRP A 152 6.10 -0.77 -18.70
CA TRP A 152 7.34 -0.20 -19.21
C TRP A 152 8.46 -0.93 -18.51
N VAL A 153 9.28 -1.70 -19.24
CA VAL A 153 10.29 -2.58 -18.64
C VAL A 153 11.68 -2.24 -19.19
N GLY A 154 12.62 -2.05 -18.28
CA GLY A 154 14.05 -1.88 -18.57
C GLY A 154 14.89 -2.79 -17.68
N GLU A 155 16.16 -2.96 -18.04
CA GLU A 155 17.13 -3.74 -17.25
C GLU A 155 18.34 -2.90 -16.88
N ARG A 156 18.80 -3.08 -15.63
CA ARG A 156 20.08 -2.56 -15.16
C ARG A 156 20.73 -3.58 -14.24
N ASP A 157 21.95 -3.98 -14.58
CA ASP A 157 22.77 -4.91 -13.77
C ASP A 157 22.06 -6.23 -13.41
N GLY A 158 21.33 -6.82 -14.35
CA GLY A 158 20.57 -8.07 -14.13
C GLY A 158 19.33 -7.91 -13.24
N VAL A 159 18.84 -6.69 -13.09
CA VAL A 159 17.59 -6.35 -12.41
C VAL A 159 16.65 -5.70 -13.42
N LEU A 160 15.47 -6.27 -13.59
CA LEU A 160 14.38 -5.64 -14.31
C LEU A 160 13.71 -4.58 -13.43
N TYR A 161 13.44 -3.43 -14.03
CA TYR A 161 12.63 -2.34 -13.49
C TYR A 161 11.38 -2.23 -14.34
N ALA A 162 10.21 -2.39 -13.72
CA ALA A 162 8.95 -2.35 -14.43
C ALA A 162 7.99 -1.32 -13.82
N PHE A 163 7.38 -0.50 -14.67
CA PHE A 163 6.49 0.59 -14.29
C PHE A 163 5.16 0.50 -15.03
N THR A 164 4.06 0.80 -14.34
CA THR A 164 2.76 1.08 -14.95
C THR A 164 2.29 2.47 -14.54
N PRO A 165 1.89 3.31 -15.50
CA PRO A 165 1.44 4.67 -15.21
C PRO A 165 0.01 4.70 -14.67
N GLU A 166 -0.32 5.80 -14.02
CA GLU A 166 -1.68 6.14 -13.63
C GLU A 166 -2.11 7.47 -14.24
N ARG A 167 -3.44 7.66 -14.33
CA ARG A 167 -4.04 8.91 -14.81
C ARG A 167 -3.61 10.09 -13.95
N ARG A 168 -3.47 11.25 -14.59
CA ARG A 168 -3.17 12.52 -13.92
C ARG A 168 -4.28 12.93 -12.96
N THR A 169 -5.51 12.59 -13.32
CA THR A 169 -6.74 12.86 -12.57
C THR A 169 -7.61 11.61 -12.52
N VAL A 170 -8.34 11.43 -11.43
CA VAL A 170 -9.42 10.44 -11.37
C VAL A 170 -10.64 11.07 -12.05
N PRO A 171 -11.24 10.45 -13.09
CA PRO A 171 -12.48 10.95 -13.66
C PRO A 171 -13.56 10.99 -12.59
N VAL A 172 -14.17 12.15 -12.39
CA VAL A 172 -15.45 12.23 -11.68
C VAL A 172 -16.52 11.76 -12.66
N GLY A 173 -17.12 10.61 -12.36
CA GLY A 173 -18.29 10.11 -13.08
C GLY A 173 -19.54 10.91 -12.80
#